data_AF-A0A662WDY9-F1
#
_entry.id   AF-A0A662WDY9-F1
#
_cell.length_a   1.000
_cell.length_b   1.000
_cell.length_c   1.000
_cell.angle_alpha   90.00
_cell.angle_beta   90.00
_cell.angle_gamma   90.00
#
_symmetry.space_group_name_H-M   'P 1'
#
loop_
_entity.id
_entity.type
_entity.pdbx_description
1 polymer ?
#
loop_
_entity_poly.entity_id
_entity_poly.type
_entity_poly.pdbx_seq_one_letter_code
_entity_poly.pdbx_strand_id
1 'polypeptide(L)'
;MTMAARAYSWFRSALARMRRSLEAVVRPAVEALAVAYPFVAPAFVSFEIDATRSDSVGAAAEAVTAVQDDVEVQSTVAAESGAHNASTFTSTATLVMASITVDAETTVGEGSLAVSESALDDSSSAVIVVSHDVSECSGAAAVAANSSAMSGTEAAGDVADLSAAARNPPGLELCVPARYGSVGSGATADTLVLASPTADTDTAVGTGTATAEADQSEQAVLSVSNNDSPYNEAVAKLKDMSARMEAIGSPDVKHPDPAIQKQLRKEYYLLEKEMEQCVTAMMQTDEFAAKEAREDRQWEEANYVANLKALKAIRRTMPVEVKSMSEAQLRTAESPSGKTVPAEIARKFKRTNILELLRCNPSDIAKTSPVVLENLRDMGLSATERRALHVHLRDTAETWKAQQGSALAVRKYEWFRALKATFKSVVNSYDTHVEQYGPIGDHPYASRDAPDVGCPMLGKQCPLKADQTPAYDVDLGWPDSDVYVTSSVVKGSPYDAGAQAMAEVRALIQEMQRADALQA
;
A
#
# COMPACT_ATOMS: atom_id res chain seq x y z
N MET A 1 -39.57 8.65 10.86
CA MET A 1 -38.20 8.11 10.98
C MET A 1 -38.12 6.80 10.21
N THR A 2 -37.22 6.72 9.23
CA THR A 2 -37.02 5.54 8.38
C THR A 2 -36.35 4.41 9.18
N MET A 3 -36.55 3.15 8.77
CA MET A 3 -35.88 2.00 9.41
C MET A 3 -34.35 2.14 9.45
N ALA A 4 -33.76 2.80 8.44
CA ALA A 4 -32.34 3.14 8.39
C ALA A 4 -31.89 4.05 9.54
N ALA A 5 -32.69 5.03 9.95
CA ALA A 5 -32.34 5.93 11.06
C ALA A 5 -32.34 5.20 12.41
N ARG A 6 -33.22 4.20 12.59
CA ARG A 6 -33.26 3.36 13.80
C ARG A 6 -32.09 2.37 13.85
N ALA A 7 -31.75 1.74 12.72
CA ALA A 7 -30.60 0.85 12.61
C ALA A 7 -29.28 1.61 12.89
N TYR A 8 -29.12 2.80 12.32
CA TYR A 8 -27.94 3.64 12.55
C TYR A 8 -27.82 4.11 14.01
N SER A 9 -28.93 4.51 14.64
CA SER A 9 -28.95 4.89 16.06
C SER A 9 -28.62 3.72 17.01
N TRP A 10 -29.12 2.53 16.70
CA TRP A 10 -28.79 1.32 17.45
C TRP A 10 -27.30 0.95 17.30
N PHE A 11 -26.76 1.01 16.08
CA PHE A 11 -25.36 0.71 15.79
C PHE A 11 -24.41 1.67 16.52
N ARG A 12 -24.67 2.98 16.51
CA ARG A 12 -23.88 3.96 17.29
C ARG A 12 -23.94 3.68 18.80
N SER A 13 -25.08 3.23 19.30
CA SER A 13 -25.25 2.92 20.73
C SER A 13 -24.57 1.61 21.13
N ALA A 14 -24.43 0.66 20.20
CA ALA A 14 -23.66 -0.57 20.40
C ALA A 14 -22.15 -0.28 20.40
N LEU A 15 -21.64 0.49 19.42
CA LEU A 15 -20.25 0.93 19.38
C LEU A 15 -19.84 1.74 20.62
N ALA A 16 -20.70 2.64 21.09
CA ALA A 16 -20.44 3.41 22.30
C ALA A 16 -20.44 2.57 23.59
N ARG A 17 -21.10 1.41 23.61
CA ARG A 17 -21.03 0.45 24.72
C ARG A 17 -19.76 -0.40 24.64
N MET A 18 -19.46 -0.92 23.45
CA MET A 18 -18.24 -1.71 23.20
C MET A 18 -16.98 -0.91 23.51
N ARG A 19 -16.92 0.37 23.09
CA ARG A 19 -15.81 1.27 23.43
C ARG A 19 -15.66 1.46 24.94
N ARG A 20 -16.74 1.66 25.68
CA ARG A 20 -16.70 1.83 27.14
C ARG A 20 -16.25 0.56 27.87
N SER A 21 -16.66 -0.60 27.39
CA SER A 21 -16.19 -1.89 27.93
C SER A 21 -14.71 -2.11 27.66
N LEU A 22 -14.25 -1.84 26.43
CA LEU A 22 -12.83 -1.90 26.06
C LEU A 22 -11.99 -0.92 26.89
N GLU A 23 -12.45 0.32 27.05
CA GLU A 23 -11.75 1.34 27.85
C GLU A 23 -11.69 0.96 29.33
N ALA A 24 -12.75 0.34 29.88
CA ALA A 24 -12.78 -0.10 31.27
C ALA A 24 -11.88 -1.31 31.57
N VAL A 25 -11.67 -2.20 30.59
CA VAL A 25 -10.84 -3.41 30.77
C VAL A 25 -9.39 -3.16 30.38
N VAL A 26 -9.16 -2.51 29.24
CA VAL A 26 -7.82 -2.37 28.66
C VAL A 26 -7.04 -1.24 29.30
N ARG A 27 -7.66 -0.09 29.63
CA ARG A 27 -6.93 1.05 30.20
C ARG A 27 -6.25 0.72 31.54
N PRO A 28 -6.90 0.08 32.53
CA PRO A 28 -6.24 -0.24 33.79
C PRO A 28 -5.09 -1.25 33.63
N ALA A 29 -5.25 -2.25 32.74
CA ALA A 29 -4.22 -3.23 32.45
C ALA A 29 -2.99 -2.58 31.79
N VAL A 30 -3.23 -1.65 30.85
CA VAL A 30 -2.16 -0.93 30.16
C VAL A 30 -1.49 0.11 31.06
N GLU A 31 -2.24 0.81 31.91
CA GLU A 31 -1.66 1.72 32.91
C GLU A 31 -0.76 0.96 33.89
N ALA A 32 -1.18 -0.23 34.34
CA ALA A 32 -0.34 -1.11 35.16
C ALA A 32 0.94 -1.58 34.41
N LEU A 33 0.82 -1.91 33.12
CA LEU A 33 1.96 -2.25 32.25
C LEU A 33 2.88 -1.08 31.98
N ALA A 34 2.37 0.14 31.82
CA ALA A 34 3.16 1.35 31.61
C ALA A 34 3.94 1.76 32.86
N VAL A 35 3.41 1.50 34.05
CA VAL A 35 4.13 1.65 35.32
C VAL A 35 5.25 0.62 35.45
N ALA A 36 5.02 -0.62 35.02
CA ALA A 36 6.04 -1.68 35.04
C ALA A 36 7.09 -1.55 33.92
N TYR A 37 6.69 -1.00 32.76
CA TYR A 37 7.47 -0.93 31.53
C TYR A 37 7.25 0.43 30.82
N PRO A 38 8.00 1.48 31.20
CA PRO A 38 7.78 2.85 30.73
C PRO A 38 7.87 3.04 29.20
N PHE A 39 8.50 2.11 28.48
CA PHE A 39 8.64 2.13 27.02
C PHE A 39 7.39 1.67 26.26
N VAL A 40 6.38 1.12 26.94
CA VAL A 40 5.10 0.67 26.34
C VAL A 40 4.13 1.85 26.14
N ALA A 41 4.28 2.92 26.91
CA ALA A 41 3.39 4.09 26.87
C ALA A 41 3.30 4.80 25.49
N PRO A 42 4.39 4.98 24.71
CA PRO A 42 4.31 5.64 23.39
C PRO A 42 3.57 4.81 22.33
N ALA A 43 3.64 3.48 22.41
CA ALA A 43 2.94 2.58 21.48
C ALA A 43 1.41 2.63 21.71
N PHE A 44 0.98 2.76 22.96
CA PHE A 44 -0.44 2.83 23.30
C PHE A 44 -1.09 4.17 22.94
N VAL A 45 -0.38 5.29 23.10
CA VAL A 45 -0.86 6.60 22.62
C VAL A 45 -1.11 6.56 21.10
N SER A 46 -0.31 5.78 20.37
CA SER A 46 -0.52 5.57 18.93
C SER A 46 -1.76 4.71 18.64
N PHE A 47 -1.99 3.63 19.41
CA PHE A 47 -3.21 2.81 19.32
C PHE A 47 -4.49 3.61 19.63
N GLU A 48 -4.47 4.48 20.64
CA GLU A 48 -5.62 5.31 21.03
C GLU A 48 -5.96 6.37 19.93
N ILE A 49 -4.94 6.85 19.21
CA ILE A 49 -5.10 7.76 18.06
C ILE A 49 -5.67 7.03 16.83
N ASP A 50 -5.23 5.80 16.55
CA ASP A 50 -5.69 5.04 15.38
C ASP A 50 -7.09 4.44 15.58
N ALA A 51 -7.39 3.96 16.79
CA ALA A 51 -8.73 3.47 17.15
C ALA A 51 -9.79 4.58 17.19
N THR A 52 -9.40 5.83 17.49
CA THR A 52 -10.33 6.98 17.47
C THR A 52 -10.59 7.52 16.05
N ARG A 53 -9.81 7.10 15.06
CA ARG A 53 -9.92 7.54 13.66
C ARG A 53 -10.65 6.54 12.75
N SER A 54 -10.87 5.30 13.22
CA SER A 54 -11.53 4.24 12.45
C SER A 54 -12.98 4.00 12.89
N ASP A 55 -13.93 4.18 11.96
CA ASP A 55 -15.36 3.90 12.17
C ASP A 55 -15.75 2.43 11.91
N SER A 56 -14.79 1.53 11.66
CA SER A 56 -15.09 0.14 11.28
C SER A 56 -14.46 -0.89 12.23
N VAL A 57 -15.28 -1.88 12.60
CA VAL A 57 -14.90 -3.03 13.45
C VAL A 57 -13.75 -3.83 12.83
N GLY A 58 -13.64 -3.86 11.50
CA GLY A 58 -12.55 -4.54 10.78
C GLY A 58 -11.18 -3.93 11.07
N ALA A 59 -11.05 -2.60 11.05
CA ALA A 59 -9.78 -1.94 11.33
C ALA A 59 -9.39 -2.02 12.82
N ALA A 60 -10.35 -2.13 13.74
CA ALA A 60 -10.06 -2.40 15.15
C ALA A 60 -9.54 -3.83 15.37
N ALA A 61 -10.12 -4.82 14.68
CA ALA A 61 -9.62 -6.21 14.71
C ALA A 61 -8.23 -6.32 14.10
N GLU A 62 -7.99 -5.66 12.97
CA GLU A 62 -6.69 -5.62 12.29
C GLU A 62 -5.60 -4.95 13.14
N ALA A 63 -5.94 -3.88 13.87
CA ALA A 63 -5.03 -3.25 14.82
C ALA A 63 -4.69 -4.17 16.02
N VAL A 64 -5.63 -4.99 16.49
CA VAL A 64 -5.38 -5.99 17.55
C VAL A 64 -4.47 -7.10 17.04
N THR A 65 -4.67 -7.59 15.80
CA THR A 65 -3.80 -8.59 15.18
C THR A 65 -2.38 -8.05 14.96
N ALA A 66 -2.23 -6.81 14.52
CA ALA A 66 -0.92 -6.18 14.35
C ALA A 66 -0.14 -6.06 15.68
N VAL A 67 -0.82 -5.75 16.78
CA VAL A 67 -0.21 -5.72 18.12
C VAL A 67 0.17 -7.13 18.58
N GLN A 68 -0.64 -8.15 18.24
CA GLN A 68 -0.33 -9.55 18.55
C GLN A 68 0.94 -10.02 17.83
N ASP A 69 1.10 -9.71 16.55
CA ASP A 69 2.27 -10.05 15.75
C ASP A 69 3.53 -9.34 16.29
N ASP A 70 3.43 -8.06 16.65
CA ASP A 70 4.54 -7.29 17.23
C ASP A 70 4.98 -7.82 18.61
N VAL A 71 4.04 -8.25 19.45
CA VAL A 71 4.32 -8.87 20.75
C VAL A 71 4.99 -10.24 20.58
N GLU A 72 4.59 -11.03 19.58
CA GLU A 72 5.21 -12.33 19.28
C GLU A 72 6.64 -12.17 18.74
N VAL A 73 6.87 -11.16 17.90
CA VAL A 73 8.22 -10.79 17.42
C VAL A 73 9.11 -10.28 18.55
N GLN A 74 8.59 -9.45 19.45
CA GLN A 74 9.39 -8.98 20.59
C GLN A 74 9.66 -10.09 21.62
N SER A 75 8.72 -11.01 21.81
CA SER A 75 8.89 -12.18 22.67
C SER A 75 9.97 -13.14 22.13
N THR A 76 9.99 -13.39 20.82
CA THR A 76 11.02 -14.21 20.18
C THR A 76 12.41 -13.57 20.27
N VAL A 77 12.51 -12.26 20.06
CA VAL A 77 13.77 -11.50 20.25
C VAL A 77 14.23 -11.48 21.71
N ALA A 78 13.30 -11.41 22.67
CA ALA A 78 13.61 -11.47 24.11
C ALA A 78 14.06 -12.87 24.56
N ALA A 79 13.50 -13.94 23.96
CA ALA A 79 13.90 -15.32 24.21
C ALA A 79 15.29 -15.64 23.67
N GLU A 80 15.65 -15.11 22.50
CA GLU A 80 16.98 -15.25 21.90
C GLU A 80 18.08 -14.47 22.64
N SER A 81 17.70 -13.43 23.39
CA SER A 81 18.64 -12.60 24.17
C SER A 81 18.85 -13.04 25.62
N GLY A 82 18.22 -14.13 26.06
CA GLY A 82 18.48 -14.75 27.37
C GLY A 82 18.02 -13.94 28.58
N ALA A 83 17.02 -13.07 28.43
CA ALA A 83 16.53 -12.23 29.51
C ALA A 83 15.69 -13.03 30.53
N HIS A 84 16.07 -12.99 31.82
CA HIS A 84 15.39 -13.71 32.92
C HIS A 84 13.92 -13.30 33.18
N ASN A 85 13.40 -12.27 32.50
CA ASN A 85 12.03 -11.78 32.65
C ASN A 85 11.06 -12.23 31.54
N ALA A 86 11.54 -12.98 30.53
CA ALA A 86 10.73 -13.38 29.38
C ALA A 86 9.55 -14.31 29.74
N SER A 87 9.71 -15.15 30.76
CA SER A 87 8.67 -16.07 31.25
C SER A 87 7.47 -15.30 31.83
N THR A 88 7.72 -14.28 32.66
CA THR A 88 6.68 -13.46 33.30
C THR A 88 5.92 -12.60 32.29
N PHE A 89 6.62 -12.05 31.29
CA PHE A 89 6.01 -11.26 30.22
C PHE A 89 5.06 -12.13 29.37
N THR A 90 5.51 -13.33 28.99
CA THR A 90 4.72 -14.27 28.17
C THR A 90 3.47 -14.76 28.93
N SER A 91 3.58 -15.09 30.21
CA SER A 91 2.43 -15.51 31.02
C SER A 91 1.39 -14.40 31.22
N THR A 92 1.83 -13.14 31.40
CA THR A 92 0.91 -12.01 31.61
C THR A 92 0.19 -11.63 30.33
N ALA A 93 0.90 -11.59 29.19
CA ALA A 93 0.30 -11.36 27.87
C ALA A 93 -0.73 -12.46 27.51
N THR A 94 -0.41 -13.72 27.79
CA THR A 94 -1.33 -14.85 27.54
C THR A 94 -2.61 -14.75 28.40
N LEU A 95 -2.50 -14.32 29.66
CA LEU A 95 -3.65 -14.19 30.56
C LEU A 95 -4.59 -13.03 30.19
N VAL A 96 -4.01 -11.91 29.72
CA VAL A 96 -4.75 -10.74 29.22
C VAL A 96 -5.48 -11.09 27.93
N MET A 97 -4.82 -11.80 27.00
CA MET A 97 -5.44 -12.24 25.75
C MET A 97 -6.55 -13.27 25.98
N ALA A 98 -6.37 -14.21 26.91
CA ALA A 98 -7.40 -15.17 27.30
C ALA A 98 -8.66 -14.49 27.87
N SER A 99 -8.48 -13.43 28.66
CA SER A 99 -9.61 -12.63 29.19
C SER A 99 -10.36 -11.87 28.10
N ILE A 100 -9.64 -11.32 27.11
CA ILE A 100 -10.23 -10.59 25.97
C ILE A 100 -11.03 -11.55 25.07
N THR A 101 -10.56 -12.78 24.85
CA THR A 101 -11.28 -13.80 24.06
C THR A 101 -12.55 -14.30 24.75
N VAL A 102 -12.53 -14.47 26.08
CA VAL A 102 -13.70 -14.95 26.85
C VAL A 102 -14.81 -13.88 26.89
N ASP A 103 -14.47 -12.60 26.97
CA ASP A 103 -15.45 -11.50 26.93
C ASP A 103 -16.02 -11.27 25.51
N ALA A 104 -15.24 -11.54 24.45
CA ALA A 104 -15.70 -11.49 23.07
C ALA A 104 -16.67 -12.66 22.74
N GLU A 105 -16.41 -13.86 23.25
CA GLU A 105 -17.29 -15.02 23.05
C GLU A 105 -18.60 -14.90 23.84
N THR A 106 -18.58 -14.32 25.05
CA THR A 106 -19.82 -14.05 25.82
C THR A 106 -20.69 -12.97 25.18
N THR A 107 -20.11 -11.94 24.57
CA THR A 107 -20.87 -10.92 23.82
C THR A 107 -21.44 -11.44 22.48
N VAL A 108 -20.80 -12.42 21.85
CA VAL A 108 -21.36 -13.13 20.67
C VAL A 108 -22.45 -14.14 21.08
N GLY A 109 -22.30 -14.80 22.23
CA GLY A 109 -23.30 -15.71 22.81
C GLY A 109 -24.61 -15.01 23.20
N GLU A 110 -24.55 -13.81 23.77
CA GLU A 110 -25.74 -13.00 24.09
C GLU A 110 -26.47 -12.48 22.83
N GLY A 111 -25.77 -12.35 21.70
CA GLY A 111 -26.37 -12.01 20.40
C GLY A 111 -27.09 -13.19 19.71
N SER A 112 -26.68 -14.43 20.02
CA SER A 112 -27.29 -15.65 19.46
C SER A 112 -28.54 -16.11 20.24
N LEU A 113 -28.71 -15.70 21.49
CA LEU A 113 -29.85 -16.07 22.35
C LEU A 113 -31.15 -15.29 22.06
N ALA A 114 -31.12 -14.33 21.13
CA ALA A 114 -32.31 -13.53 20.76
C ALA A 114 -33.12 -14.10 19.56
N VAL A 115 -32.66 -15.19 18.92
CA VAL A 115 -33.37 -15.80 17.77
C VAL A 115 -33.27 -17.32 17.81
N SER A 116 -33.96 -17.97 18.74
CA SER A 116 -34.42 -19.37 18.57
C SER A 116 -35.16 -19.86 19.81
N GLU A 117 -36.46 -19.62 19.85
CA GLU A 117 -37.39 -20.38 20.69
C GLU A 117 -38.35 -21.13 19.76
N SER A 118 -37.94 -22.31 19.27
CA SER A 118 -38.85 -23.39 18.87
C SER A 118 -38.11 -24.71 18.66
N ALA A 119 -38.68 -25.75 19.27
CA ALA A 119 -38.48 -27.20 19.08
C ALA A 119 -37.45 -27.92 19.97
N LEU A 120 -37.97 -29.01 20.57
CA LEU A 120 -37.47 -29.92 21.60
C LEU A 120 -36.62 -31.09 21.06
N ASP A 121 -35.92 -31.74 22.02
CA ASP A 121 -35.45 -33.15 22.11
C ASP A 121 -34.54 -33.68 20.97
N ASP A 122 -33.45 -34.43 21.20
CA ASP A 122 -33.24 -35.49 22.16
C ASP A 122 -31.73 -35.89 22.26
N SER A 123 -31.32 -36.39 23.44
CA SER A 123 -30.25 -37.39 23.70
C SER A 123 -28.73 -37.08 23.61
N SER A 124 -28.14 -36.95 24.81
CA SER A 124 -27.03 -37.75 25.40
C SER A 124 -25.71 -37.97 24.62
N SER A 125 -24.61 -37.42 25.12
CA SER A 125 -23.60 -38.13 25.95
C SER A 125 -22.36 -37.26 26.17
N ALA A 126 -22.04 -36.90 27.42
CA ALA A 126 -20.74 -36.34 27.76
C ALA A 126 -20.30 -36.84 29.15
N VAL A 127 -19.13 -37.49 29.14
CA VAL A 127 -18.44 -38.09 30.28
C VAL A 127 -17.75 -37.00 31.10
N ILE A 128 -17.91 -37.10 32.42
CA ILE A 128 -17.27 -36.30 33.46
C ILE A 128 -15.84 -36.81 33.69
N VAL A 129 -14.85 -35.90 33.79
CA VAL A 129 -13.70 -36.09 34.68
C VAL A 129 -13.47 -34.80 35.47
N VAL A 130 -13.54 -34.96 36.79
CA VAL A 130 -13.32 -33.99 37.87
C VAL A 130 -11.82 -33.79 38.12
N SER A 131 -11.42 -32.60 38.56
CA SER A 131 -10.35 -32.45 39.57
C SER A 131 -10.56 -31.19 40.41
N HIS A 132 -10.37 -31.38 41.72
CA HIS A 132 -10.72 -30.53 42.87
C HIS A 132 -9.58 -29.58 43.30
N ASP A 133 -9.99 -28.45 43.89
CA ASP A 133 -9.45 -27.64 45.01
C ASP A 133 -8.01 -27.77 45.53
N VAL A 134 -7.40 -26.61 45.89
CA VAL A 134 -6.95 -26.19 47.25
C VAL A 134 -6.78 -24.64 47.20
N SER A 135 -7.56 -23.77 47.85
CA SER A 135 -7.73 -23.42 49.29
C SER A 135 -6.63 -22.54 49.94
N GLU A 136 -7.10 -21.50 50.65
CA GLU A 136 -6.48 -20.75 51.78
C GLU A 136 -5.33 -19.75 51.53
N CYS A 137 -5.19 -18.63 52.25
CA CYS A 137 -6.03 -17.82 53.13
C CYS A 137 -5.25 -16.54 53.52
N SER A 138 -5.99 -15.45 53.79
CA SER A 138 -5.75 -14.42 54.84
C SER A 138 -4.53 -13.48 54.82
N GLY A 139 -4.82 -12.18 55.05
CA GLY A 139 -3.92 -11.26 55.75
C GLY A 139 -4.04 -9.78 55.37
N ALA A 140 -5.05 -9.07 55.90
CA ALA A 140 -5.16 -7.61 55.84
C ALA A 140 -4.72 -6.96 57.17
N ALA A 141 -4.07 -5.79 57.11
CA ALA A 141 -4.09 -4.70 58.13
C ALA A 141 -3.31 -3.49 57.55
N ALA A 142 -3.95 -2.37 57.20
CA ALA A 142 -4.31 -1.20 58.05
C ALA A 142 -3.06 -0.38 58.47
N VAL A 143 -2.99 0.95 58.28
CA VAL A 143 -3.60 2.05 59.08
C VAL A 143 -3.30 3.38 58.32
N ALA A 144 -4.26 4.19 57.86
CA ALA A 144 -4.86 5.42 58.46
C ALA A 144 -3.82 6.50 58.92
N ALA A 145 -3.95 7.83 58.84
CA ALA A 145 -4.95 8.80 58.39
C ALA A 145 -4.32 10.24 58.43
N ASN A 146 -5.09 11.21 57.92
CA ASN A 146 -5.19 12.63 58.31
C ASN A 146 -4.34 13.76 57.65
N SER A 147 -5.03 14.53 56.80
CA SER A 147 -5.50 15.93 56.98
C SER A 147 -4.53 17.10 57.21
N SER A 148 -4.57 18.09 56.30
CA SER A 148 -4.73 19.57 56.50
C SER A 148 -4.44 20.28 55.15
N ALA A 149 -5.39 20.97 54.49
CA ALA A 149 -5.93 22.32 54.73
C ALA A 149 -4.96 23.49 54.42
N MET A 150 -5.27 24.30 53.40
CA MET A 150 -5.51 25.77 53.50
C MET A 150 -5.49 26.49 52.13
N SER A 151 -6.61 27.17 51.91
CA SER A 151 -7.05 28.26 51.03
C SER A 151 -6.06 29.31 50.48
N GLY A 152 -6.43 29.89 49.34
CA GLY A 152 -6.04 31.22 48.82
C GLY A 152 -6.71 31.52 47.46
N THR A 153 -7.92 32.10 47.44
CA THR A 153 -8.26 33.51 47.10
C THR A 153 -8.28 33.89 45.61
N GLU A 154 -9.52 34.03 45.10
CA GLU A 154 -10.12 35.09 44.27
C GLU A 154 -9.31 35.85 43.19
N ALA A 155 -9.83 35.83 41.96
CA ALA A 155 -10.02 37.03 41.14
C ALA A 155 -11.13 36.80 40.09
N ALA A 156 -12.17 37.63 40.17
CA ALA A 156 -13.29 37.71 39.25
C ALA A 156 -12.92 38.51 37.98
N GLY A 157 -13.60 38.20 36.87
CA GLY A 157 -13.54 38.97 35.63
C GLY A 157 -14.70 38.59 34.70
N ASP A 158 -15.79 39.36 34.81
CA ASP A 158 -16.95 39.37 33.89
C ASP A 158 -16.54 39.70 32.45
N VAL A 159 -17.10 38.98 31.47
CA VAL A 159 -17.48 39.56 30.16
C VAL A 159 -18.77 38.91 29.68
N ALA A 160 -19.73 39.77 29.37
CA ALA A 160 -21.10 39.50 29.00
C ALA A 160 -21.31 39.02 27.55
N ASP A 161 -22.46 38.36 27.38
CA ASP A 161 -23.40 38.38 26.25
C ASP A 161 -22.91 38.86 24.88
N LEU A 162 -23.01 37.97 23.88
CA LEU A 162 -23.61 38.31 22.58
C LEU A 162 -24.26 37.06 21.97
N SER A 163 -25.58 37.13 21.83
CA SER A 163 -26.43 36.16 21.15
C SER A 163 -26.91 36.72 19.80
N ALA A 164 -27.15 35.80 18.86
CA ALA A 164 -28.03 35.89 17.68
C ALA A 164 -27.64 36.75 16.46
N ALA A 165 -27.39 36.07 15.32
CA ALA A 165 -28.01 36.29 14.00
C ALA A 165 -27.38 35.30 12.98
N ALA A 166 -28.09 34.23 12.58
CA ALA A 166 -28.91 34.17 11.36
C ALA A 166 -28.13 33.96 10.05
N ARG A 167 -28.25 32.78 9.43
CA ARG A 167 -29.00 32.55 8.17
C ARG A 167 -28.64 31.20 7.54
N ASN A 168 -29.68 30.40 7.28
CA ASN A 168 -29.68 29.22 6.42
C ASN A 168 -29.25 29.57 4.98
N PRO A 169 -28.42 28.77 4.31
CA PRO A 169 -28.41 28.71 2.85
C PRO A 169 -29.46 27.69 2.33
N PRO A 170 -30.13 27.96 1.19
CA PRO A 170 -31.16 27.10 0.63
C PRO A 170 -30.56 25.93 -0.17
N GLY A 171 -31.40 24.93 -0.39
CA GLY A 171 -31.07 23.63 -0.97
C GLY A 171 -30.52 23.66 -2.39
N LEU A 172 -29.61 22.72 -2.65
CA LEU A 172 -29.16 22.33 -3.97
C LEU A 172 -30.08 21.22 -4.48
N GLU A 173 -30.92 21.56 -5.45
CA GLU A 173 -31.64 20.61 -6.28
C GLU A 173 -30.66 19.83 -7.15
N LEU A 174 -30.68 18.50 -7.05
CA LEU A 174 -30.03 17.60 -8.00
C LEU A 174 -30.74 17.71 -9.36
N CYS A 175 -30.11 18.40 -10.31
CA CYS A 175 -30.44 18.26 -11.73
C CYS A 175 -29.78 16.99 -12.27
N VAL A 176 -30.62 15.98 -12.56
CA VAL A 176 -30.30 14.82 -13.39
C VAL A 176 -30.67 15.17 -14.84
N PRO A 177 -29.75 15.17 -15.81
CA PRO A 177 -30.14 15.08 -17.21
C PRO A 177 -30.12 13.62 -17.67
N ALA A 178 -31.30 13.20 -18.12
CA ALA A 178 -31.53 11.95 -18.83
C ALA A 178 -30.95 11.97 -20.26
N ARG A 179 -30.68 10.75 -20.73
CA ARG A 179 -30.28 10.31 -22.07
C ARG A 179 -31.06 10.99 -23.22
N TYR A 180 -30.38 11.24 -24.35
CA TYR A 180 -30.61 10.67 -25.70
C TYR A 180 -29.89 11.51 -26.77
N GLY A 181 -29.25 10.86 -27.74
CA GLY A 181 -28.67 11.56 -28.89
C GLY A 181 -27.84 10.69 -29.83
N SER A 182 -28.51 9.76 -30.52
CA SER A 182 -28.00 9.04 -31.69
C SER A 182 -27.67 10.00 -32.84
N VAL A 183 -26.45 9.96 -33.37
CA VAL A 183 -26.05 10.47 -34.69
C VAL A 183 -25.00 9.46 -35.19
N GLY A 184 -25.04 8.87 -36.38
CA GLY A 184 -25.68 9.26 -37.64
C GLY A 184 -24.62 8.96 -38.70
N SER A 185 -24.73 7.78 -39.31
CA SER A 185 -23.86 7.28 -40.39
C SER A 185 -23.93 8.21 -41.60
N GLY A 186 -22.78 8.59 -42.15
CA GLY A 186 -22.66 9.47 -43.30
C GLY A 186 -21.46 9.08 -44.16
N ALA A 187 -21.63 8.05 -44.97
CA ALA A 187 -20.73 7.71 -46.07
C ALA A 187 -20.84 8.75 -47.18
N THR A 188 -19.71 9.26 -47.66
CA THR A 188 -19.60 9.80 -49.02
C THR A 188 -18.35 9.22 -49.67
N ALA A 189 -18.57 8.63 -50.84
CA ALA A 189 -17.56 8.09 -51.72
C ALA A 189 -17.08 9.20 -52.65
N ASP A 190 -15.77 9.24 -52.95
CA ASP A 190 -15.26 9.81 -54.20
C ASP A 190 -13.94 9.13 -54.61
N THR A 191 -14.08 8.11 -55.44
CA THR A 191 -13.48 7.90 -56.77
C THR A 191 -12.17 8.66 -57.15
N LEU A 192 -11.05 7.91 -57.10
CA LEU A 192 -10.20 7.49 -58.25
C LEU A 192 -9.38 8.54 -59.04
N VAL A 193 -8.04 8.47 -58.97
CA VAL A 193 -7.14 8.60 -60.15
C VAL A 193 -5.87 7.75 -59.97
N LEU A 194 -5.67 6.84 -60.94
CA LEU A 194 -4.45 6.07 -61.22
C LEU A 194 -3.31 6.97 -61.72
N ALA A 195 -2.07 6.71 -61.30
CA ALA A 195 -0.89 6.90 -62.15
C ALA A 195 0.34 6.11 -61.68
N SER A 196 0.80 5.21 -62.54
CA SER A 196 2.18 4.76 -62.78
C SER A 196 2.19 4.27 -64.24
N PRO A 197 3.32 4.16 -64.98
CA PRO A 197 4.71 3.96 -64.53
C PRO A 197 5.81 4.66 -65.40
N THR A 198 7.09 4.44 -65.07
CA THR A 198 8.29 4.19 -65.95
C THR A 198 9.56 4.24 -65.07
N ALA A 199 10.34 3.14 -64.91
CA ALA A 199 11.50 2.70 -65.73
C ALA A 199 12.62 3.76 -65.78
N ASP A 200 13.93 3.57 -65.52
CA ASP A 200 14.84 2.44 -65.30
C ASP A 200 16.13 3.00 -64.66
N THR A 201 16.93 2.15 -63.99
CA THR A 201 18.37 1.88 -64.26
C THR A 201 19.19 1.52 -63.00
N ASP A 202 19.98 0.47 -63.21
CA ASP A 202 20.90 -0.24 -62.32
C ASP A 202 21.95 0.64 -61.63
N THR A 203 22.41 0.20 -60.45
CA THR A 203 23.81 -0.25 -60.25
C THR A 203 23.92 -0.98 -58.91
N ALA A 204 24.47 -2.19 -58.96
CA ALA A 204 24.75 -3.10 -57.85
C ALA A 204 25.80 -2.54 -56.86
N VAL A 205 25.75 -3.02 -55.61
CA VAL A 205 26.88 -3.70 -54.91
C VAL A 205 26.45 -4.05 -53.47
N GLY A 206 26.49 -5.35 -53.16
CA GLY A 206 27.12 -5.84 -51.94
C GLY A 206 26.26 -6.07 -50.70
N THR A 207 26.29 -7.35 -50.28
CA THR A 207 26.21 -7.87 -48.90
C THR A 207 24.85 -8.22 -48.31
N GLY A 208 24.74 -9.48 -47.85
CA GLY A 208 23.90 -9.86 -46.71
C GLY A 208 22.66 -10.68 -47.02
N THR A 209 22.82 -11.99 -47.21
CA THR A 209 21.73 -12.97 -47.06
C THR A 209 21.24 -13.01 -45.61
N ALA A 210 20.10 -12.37 -45.32
CA ALA A 210 19.30 -12.61 -44.13
C ALA A 210 17.91 -11.99 -44.34
N THR A 211 16.89 -12.81 -44.62
CA THR A 211 15.44 -12.61 -44.33
C THR A 211 14.60 -13.61 -45.12
N ALA A 212 14.53 -14.86 -44.67
CA ALA A 212 13.54 -15.82 -45.14
C ALA A 212 13.20 -16.90 -44.09
N GLU A 213 13.24 -16.56 -42.80
CA GLU A 213 12.85 -17.47 -41.70
C GLU A 213 12.05 -16.78 -40.58
N ALA A 214 11.51 -15.57 -40.81
CA ALA A 214 10.69 -14.87 -39.81
C ALA A 214 9.17 -14.99 -40.04
N ASP A 215 8.71 -15.20 -41.29
CA ASP A 215 7.28 -15.27 -41.62
C ASP A 215 6.67 -16.67 -41.52
N GLN A 216 7.49 -17.73 -41.36
CA GLN A 216 6.97 -19.09 -41.16
C GLN A 216 6.70 -19.44 -39.69
N SER A 217 7.22 -18.65 -38.73
CA SER A 217 6.96 -18.84 -37.30
C SER A 217 5.68 -18.19 -36.80
N GLU A 218 5.14 -17.16 -37.46
CA GLU A 218 3.85 -16.56 -37.06
C GLU A 218 2.64 -17.34 -37.57
N GLN A 219 2.72 -18.00 -38.73
CA GLN A 219 1.65 -18.88 -39.22
C GLN A 219 1.67 -20.28 -38.59
N ALA A 220 2.81 -20.75 -38.06
CA ALA A 220 2.94 -22.07 -37.42
C ALA A 220 2.58 -22.09 -35.92
N VAL A 221 2.41 -20.92 -35.27
CA VAL A 221 1.91 -20.81 -33.87
C VAL A 221 0.39 -20.53 -33.83
N LEU A 222 -0.21 -20.14 -34.96
CA LEU A 222 -1.66 -19.98 -35.13
C LEU A 222 -2.38 -21.23 -35.67
N SER A 223 -1.65 -22.33 -35.87
CA SER A 223 -2.19 -23.62 -36.33
C SER A 223 -2.12 -24.72 -35.25
N VAL A 224 -2.20 -24.36 -33.97
CA VAL A 224 -2.57 -25.30 -32.90
C VAL A 224 -4.07 -25.15 -32.66
N SER A 225 -4.86 -25.96 -33.37
CA SER A 225 -6.21 -26.42 -33.00
C SER A 225 -7.09 -25.49 -32.16
N ASN A 226 -7.45 -24.30 -32.68
CA ASN A 226 -8.36 -23.38 -32.01
C ASN A 226 -9.84 -23.73 -32.26
N ASN A 227 -10.36 -24.72 -31.55
CA ASN A 227 -11.79 -24.80 -31.24
C ASN A 227 -12.11 -25.40 -29.86
N ASP A 228 -11.15 -25.97 -29.12
CA ASP A 228 -11.44 -26.64 -27.83
C ASP A 228 -10.49 -26.18 -26.70
N SER A 229 -10.10 -24.90 -26.67
CA SER A 229 -9.41 -24.38 -25.49
C SER A 229 -10.43 -24.08 -24.38
N PRO A 230 -10.23 -24.58 -23.15
CA PRO A 230 -11.11 -24.31 -22.01
C PRO A 230 -11.21 -22.81 -21.68
N TYR A 231 -10.22 -21.99 -22.07
CA TYR A 231 -10.25 -20.55 -21.87
C TYR A 231 -11.27 -19.85 -22.78
N ASN A 232 -11.26 -20.14 -24.09
CA ASN A 232 -12.17 -19.51 -25.04
C ASN A 232 -13.62 -19.89 -24.78
N GLU A 233 -13.87 -21.15 -24.38
CA GLU A 233 -15.19 -21.61 -23.95
C GLU A 233 -15.65 -20.88 -22.68
N ALA A 234 -14.77 -20.72 -21.68
CA ALA A 234 -15.07 -19.97 -20.47
C ALA A 234 -15.38 -18.49 -20.78
N VAL A 235 -14.63 -17.85 -21.67
CA VAL A 235 -14.89 -16.47 -22.12
C VAL A 235 -16.23 -16.35 -22.83
N ALA A 236 -16.59 -17.33 -23.68
CA ALA A 236 -17.89 -17.35 -24.35
C ALA A 236 -19.06 -17.50 -23.35
N LYS A 237 -18.92 -18.43 -22.38
CA LYS A 237 -19.89 -18.62 -21.29
C LYS A 237 -20.05 -17.37 -20.43
N LEU A 238 -18.93 -16.72 -20.08
CA LEU A 238 -18.96 -15.45 -19.33
C LEU A 238 -19.72 -14.35 -20.08
N LYS A 239 -19.54 -14.25 -21.40
CA LYS A 239 -20.29 -13.29 -22.23
C LYS A 239 -21.78 -13.59 -22.26
N ASP A 240 -22.16 -14.87 -22.38
CA ASP A 240 -23.56 -15.29 -22.38
C ASP A 240 -24.24 -15.02 -21.04
N MET A 241 -23.58 -15.40 -19.93
CA MET A 241 -24.07 -15.10 -18.58
C MET A 241 -24.19 -13.58 -18.34
N SER A 242 -23.20 -12.80 -18.76
CA SER A 242 -23.24 -11.33 -18.64
C SER A 242 -24.40 -10.73 -19.43
N ALA A 243 -24.62 -11.16 -20.68
CA ALA A 243 -25.74 -10.72 -21.49
C ALA A 243 -27.09 -11.11 -20.86
N ARG A 244 -27.17 -12.30 -20.24
CA ARG A 244 -28.38 -12.74 -19.55
C ARG A 244 -28.64 -11.94 -18.27
N MET A 245 -27.61 -11.66 -17.48
CA MET A 245 -27.71 -10.79 -16.30
C MET A 245 -28.14 -9.37 -16.67
N GLU A 246 -27.63 -8.82 -17.78
CA GLU A 246 -28.05 -7.52 -18.31
C GLU A 246 -29.52 -7.54 -18.77
N ALA A 247 -29.97 -8.63 -19.40
CA ALA A 247 -31.38 -8.79 -19.80
C ALA A 247 -32.34 -8.89 -18.61
N ILE A 248 -31.90 -9.48 -17.49
CA ILE A 248 -32.64 -9.45 -16.22
C ILE A 248 -32.59 -8.04 -15.64
N GLY A 249 -31.43 -7.37 -15.70
CA GLY A 249 -31.23 -5.97 -15.37
C GLY A 249 -30.73 -5.73 -13.94
N SER A 250 -31.34 -6.35 -12.93
CA SER A 250 -30.89 -6.19 -11.55
C SER A 250 -31.33 -7.35 -10.64
N PRO A 251 -30.65 -7.57 -9.48
CA PRO A 251 -31.10 -8.55 -8.49
C PRO A 251 -32.48 -8.21 -7.90
N ASP A 252 -32.90 -6.95 -7.98
CA ASP A 252 -34.19 -6.44 -7.49
C ASP A 252 -35.23 -6.26 -8.60
N VAL A 253 -35.19 -7.10 -9.64
CA VAL A 253 -36.19 -7.09 -10.72
C VAL A 253 -37.61 -6.97 -10.18
N LYS A 254 -38.38 -6.06 -10.79
CA LYS A 254 -39.82 -5.88 -10.57
C LYS A 254 -40.57 -6.41 -11.78
N HIS A 255 -41.36 -7.45 -11.58
CA HIS A 255 -42.22 -8.01 -12.62
C HIS A 255 -43.67 -7.98 -12.13
N PRO A 256 -44.68 -7.71 -12.99
CA PRO A 256 -46.10 -7.69 -12.59
C PRO A 256 -46.58 -9.01 -11.98
N ASP A 257 -46.00 -10.13 -12.44
CA ASP A 257 -46.23 -11.46 -11.89
C ASP A 257 -45.18 -11.81 -10.81
N PRO A 258 -45.58 -12.04 -9.55
CA PRO A 258 -44.67 -12.39 -8.45
C PRO A 258 -43.96 -13.75 -8.64
N ALA A 259 -44.55 -14.69 -9.39
CA ALA A 259 -43.92 -15.98 -9.66
C ALA A 259 -42.71 -15.80 -10.60
N ILE A 260 -42.90 -15.07 -11.69
CA ILE A 260 -41.84 -14.72 -12.65
C ILE A 260 -40.77 -13.85 -11.96
N GLN A 261 -41.18 -12.91 -11.10
CA GLN A 261 -40.25 -12.11 -10.31
C GLN A 261 -39.33 -13.00 -9.45
N LYS A 262 -39.89 -13.96 -8.70
CA LYS A 262 -39.11 -14.90 -7.88
C LYS A 262 -38.17 -15.75 -8.74
N GLN A 263 -38.63 -16.18 -9.92
CA GLN A 263 -37.81 -16.95 -10.85
C GLN A 263 -36.62 -16.14 -11.37
N LEU A 264 -36.84 -14.91 -11.85
CA LEU A 264 -35.77 -14.03 -12.36
C LEU A 264 -34.74 -13.69 -11.29
N ARG A 265 -35.17 -13.47 -10.05
CA ARG A 265 -34.25 -13.27 -8.91
C ARG A 265 -33.40 -14.50 -8.61
N LYS A 266 -34.01 -15.68 -8.65
CA LYS A 266 -33.29 -16.95 -8.46
C LYS A 266 -32.29 -17.19 -9.60
N GLU A 267 -32.70 -16.92 -10.84
CA GLU A 267 -31.84 -17.03 -12.02
C GLU A 267 -30.66 -16.08 -11.94
N TYR A 268 -30.89 -14.81 -11.60
CA TYR A 268 -29.82 -13.82 -11.40
C TYR A 268 -28.79 -14.28 -10.36
N TYR A 269 -29.26 -14.75 -9.20
CA TYR A 269 -28.37 -15.25 -8.14
C TYR A 269 -27.52 -16.45 -8.59
N LEU A 270 -28.11 -17.36 -9.38
CA LEU A 270 -27.38 -18.51 -9.92
C LEU A 270 -26.34 -18.09 -10.97
N LEU A 271 -26.70 -17.16 -11.86
CA LEU A 271 -25.79 -16.61 -12.86
C LEU A 271 -24.61 -15.88 -12.22
N GLU A 272 -24.84 -15.12 -11.15
CA GLU A 272 -23.77 -14.44 -10.40
C GLU A 272 -22.77 -15.46 -9.82
N LYS A 273 -23.27 -16.51 -9.18
CA LYS A 273 -22.44 -17.59 -8.62
C LYS A 273 -21.68 -18.36 -9.72
N GLU A 274 -22.33 -18.66 -10.83
CA GLU A 274 -21.71 -19.37 -11.96
C GLU A 274 -20.65 -18.50 -12.66
N MET A 275 -20.92 -17.20 -12.81
CA MET A 275 -19.96 -16.22 -13.33
C MET A 275 -18.71 -16.15 -12.45
N GLU A 276 -18.85 -16.09 -11.12
CA GLU A 276 -17.72 -16.12 -10.18
C GLU A 276 -16.87 -17.40 -10.32
N GLN A 277 -17.54 -18.56 -10.44
CA GLN A 277 -16.88 -19.85 -10.66
C GLN A 277 -16.13 -19.90 -11.99
N CYS A 278 -16.76 -19.44 -13.08
CA CYS A 278 -16.13 -19.38 -14.40
C CYS A 278 -14.94 -18.41 -14.43
N VAL A 279 -15.04 -17.24 -13.80
CA VAL A 279 -13.91 -16.29 -13.69
C VAL A 279 -12.75 -16.93 -12.93
N THR A 280 -13.03 -17.57 -11.79
CA THR A 280 -11.99 -18.23 -10.97
C THR A 280 -11.32 -19.36 -11.74
N ALA A 281 -12.09 -20.21 -12.42
CA ALA A 281 -11.55 -21.29 -13.24
C ALA A 281 -10.71 -20.76 -14.42
N MET A 282 -11.18 -19.69 -15.08
CA MET A 282 -10.47 -19.04 -16.18
C MET A 282 -9.11 -18.48 -15.73
N MET A 283 -9.06 -17.84 -14.55
CA MET A 283 -7.81 -17.29 -13.98
C MET A 283 -6.77 -18.36 -13.64
N GLN A 284 -7.19 -19.61 -13.45
CA GLN A 284 -6.31 -20.75 -13.18
C GLN A 284 -5.75 -21.41 -14.45
N THR A 285 -6.17 -20.97 -15.64
CA THR A 285 -5.69 -21.53 -16.91
C THR A 285 -4.33 -20.98 -17.31
N ASP A 286 -3.48 -21.83 -17.90
CA ASP A 286 -2.17 -21.43 -18.44
C ASP A 286 -2.29 -20.38 -19.54
N GLU A 287 -3.39 -20.40 -20.30
CA GLU A 287 -3.64 -19.42 -21.37
C GLU A 287 -3.91 -18.02 -20.81
N PHE A 288 -4.66 -17.91 -19.71
CA PHE A 288 -4.86 -16.63 -19.04
C PHE A 288 -3.52 -16.08 -18.53
N ALA A 289 -2.71 -16.92 -17.88
CA ALA A 289 -1.37 -16.53 -17.44
C ALA A 289 -0.46 -16.10 -18.62
N ALA A 290 -0.52 -16.81 -19.75
CA ALA A 290 0.23 -16.46 -20.95
C ALA A 290 -0.24 -15.14 -21.59
N LYS A 291 -1.55 -14.88 -21.57
CA LYS A 291 -2.14 -13.63 -22.03
C LYS A 291 -1.72 -12.45 -21.14
N GLU A 292 -1.84 -12.58 -19.81
CA GLU A 292 -1.41 -11.57 -18.86
C GLU A 292 0.09 -11.26 -19.03
N ALA A 293 0.93 -12.29 -19.19
CA ALA A 293 2.36 -12.12 -19.46
C ALA A 293 2.66 -11.45 -20.82
N ARG A 294 1.79 -11.59 -21.83
CA ARG A 294 1.92 -10.90 -23.11
C ARG A 294 1.54 -9.43 -22.98
N GLU A 295 0.40 -9.14 -22.35
CA GLU A 295 -0.05 -7.77 -22.09
C GLU A 295 0.96 -7.02 -21.21
N ASP A 296 1.52 -7.68 -20.20
CA ASP A 296 2.58 -7.12 -19.37
C ASP A 296 3.83 -6.78 -20.21
N ARG A 297 4.30 -7.69 -21.07
CA ARG A 297 5.45 -7.44 -21.95
C ARG A 297 5.20 -6.31 -22.95
N GLN A 298 4.01 -6.25 -23.55
CA GLN A 298 3.64 -5.17 -24.48
C GLN A 298 3.63 -3.81 -23.76
N TRP A 299 3.10 -3.79 -22.54
CA TRP A 299 3.09 -2.58 -21.72
C TRP A 299 4.52 -2.14 -21.35
N GLU A 300 5.39 -3.09 -21.00
CA GLU A 300 6.81 -2.84 -20.72
C GLU A 300 7.52 -2.24 -21.93
N GLU A 301 7.36 -2.83 -23.11
CA GLU A 301 7.98 -2.36 -24.36
C GLU A 301 7.50 -0.96 -24.73
N ALA A 302 6.18 -0.72 -24.70
CA ALA A 302 5.60 0.58 -25.00
C ALA A 302 6.12 1.69 -24.06
N ASN A 303 6.43 1.36 -22.82
CA ASN A 303 6.93 2.31 -21.82
C ASN A 303 8.47 2.34 -21.70
N TYR A 304 9.19 1.42 -22.36
CA TYR A 304 10.62 1.21 -22.12
C TYR A 304 11.45 2.47 -22.38
N VAL A 305 11.21 3.15 -23.50
CA VAL A 305 11.93 4.37 -23.89
C VAL A 305 11.71 5.50 -22.89
N ALA A 306 10.45 5.73 -22.49
CA ALA A 306 10.10 6.75 -21.50
C ALA A 306 10.73 6.43 -20.14
N ASN A 307 10.76 5.15 -19.76
CA ASN A 307 11.31 4.73 -18.48
C ASN A 307 12.84 4.89 -18.43
N LEU A 308 13.54 4.55 -19.51
CA LEU A 308 14.97 4.80 -19.63
C LEU A 308 15.31 6.29 -19.60
N LYS A 309 14.50 7.13 -20.27
CA LYS A 309 14.68 8.59 -20.24
C LYS A 309 14.55 9.13 -18.83
N ALA A 310 13.55 8.68 -18.08
CA ALA A 310 13.34 9.04 -16.69
C ALA A 310 14.53 8.63 -15.80
N LEU A 311 15.02 7.39 -15.95
CA LEU A 311 16.20 6.91 -15.23
C LEU A 311 17.44 7.78 -15.48
N LYS A 312 17.71 8.10 -16.75
CA LYS A 312 18.85 8.95 -17.12
C LYS A 312 18.72 10.36 -16.56
N ALA A 313 17.54 10.97 -16.64
CA ALA A 313 17.28 12.31 -16.11
C ALA A 313 17.55 12.39 -14.61
N ILE A 314 17.03 11.42 -13.84
CA ILE A 314 17.28 11.37 -12.39
C ILE A 314 18.75 11.12 -12.09
N ARG A 315 19.41 10.19 -12.80
CA ARG A 315 20.85 9.95 -12.58
C ARG A 315 21.70 11.18 -12.86
N ARG A 316 21.43 11.96 -13.91
CA ARG A 316 22.16 13.21 -14.20
C ARG A 316 22.03 14.29 -13.12
N THR A 317 20.98 14.23 -12.30
CA THR A 317 20.78 15.13 -11.16
C THR A 317 21.26 14.54 -9.82
N MET A 318 21.57 13.25 -9.77
CA MET A 318 21.85 12.51 -8.55
C MET A 318 23.34 12.15 -8.42
N PRO A 319 24.05 12.67 -7.40
CA PRO A 319 25.42 12.23 -7.10
C PRO A 319 25.49 10.72 -6.87
N VAL A 320 26.61 10.09 -7.22
CA VAL A 320 26.80 8.66 -6.98
C VAL A 320 26.69 8.36 -5.49
N GLU A 321 27.39 9.13 -4.66
CA GLU A 321 27.42 9.00 -3.20
C GLU A 321 26.20 9.58 -2.48
N VAL A 322 25.04 9.68 -3.17
CA VAL A 322 23.83 10.29 -2.60
C VAL A 322 23.49 9.74 -1.22
N LYS A 323 23.68 8.43 -0.98
CA LYS A 323 23.37 7.76 0.28
C LYS A 323 24.19 8.26 1.47
N SER A 324 25.49 8.55 1.30
CA SER A 324 26.38 9.01 2.37
C SER A 324 26.32 10.52 2.61
N MET A 325 25.83 11.29 1.64
CA MET A 325 25.69 12.74 1.76
C MET A 325 24.46 13.13 2.59
N SER A 326 24.54 14.20 3.36
CA SER A 326 23.38 14.86 3.99
C SER A 326 22.64 15.80 3.03
N GLU A 327 21.41 16.23 3.38
CA GLU A 327 20.68 17.23 2.59
C GLU A 327 21.47 18.54 2.44
N ALA A 328 22.16 18.97 3.50
CA ALA A 328 23.00 20.17 3.46
C ALA A 328 24.18 20.00 2.51
N GLN A 329 24.88 18.86 2.57
CA GLN A 329 25.99 18.56 1.66
C GLN A 329 25.55 18.46 0.21
N LEU A 330 24.38 17.87 -0.09
CA LEU A 330 23.84 17.82 -1.45
C LEU A 330 23.62 19.22 -2.03
N ARG A 331 23.21 20.18 -1.20
CA ARG A 331 22.96 21.57 -1.61
C ARG A 331 24.23 22.40 -1.79
N THR A 332 25.30 22.07 -1.08
CA THR A 332 26.56 22.85 -1.11
C THR A 332 27.62 22.22 -2.00
N ALA A 333 27.56 20.91 -2.25
CA ALA A 333 28.51 20.24 -3.12
C ALA A 333 28.37 20.73 -4.56
N GLU A 334 29.50 21.08 -5.17
CA GLU A 334 29.56 21.39 -6.59
C GLU A 334 29.40 20.10 -7.39
N SER A 335 28.45 20.10 -8.32
CA SER A 335 28.30 19.03 -9.29
C SER A 335 29.43 19.08 -10.34
N PRO A 336 29.62 18.03 -11.16
CA PRO A 336 30.58 18.05 -12.26
C PRO A 336 30.38 19.21 -13.25
N SER A 337 29.15 19.74 -13.36
CA SER A 337 28.85 20.93 -14.16
C SER A 337 29.18 22.28 -13.49
N GLY A 338 29.66 22.28 -12.24
CA GLY A 338 29.89 23.46 -11.42
C GLY A 338 28.61 24.07 -10.79
N LYS A 339 27.43 23.47 -11.03
CA LYS A 339 26.16 23.88 -10.42
C LYS A 339 25.91 23.13 -9.11
N THR A 340 25.11 23.69 -8.22
CA THR A 340 24.66 22.99 -7.00
C THR A 340 23.31 22.29 -7.22
N VAL A 341 23.03 21.25 -6.43
CA VAL A 341 21.73 20.56 -6.49
C VAL A 341 20.62 21.48 -5.95
N PRO A 342 19.52 21.71 -6.69
CA PRO A 342 18.38 22.47 -6.20
C PRO A 342 17.85 21.93 -4.87
N ALA A 343 17.43 22.82 -3.97
CA ALA A 343 16.99 22.44 -2.62
C ALA A 343 15.81 21.45 -2.63
N GLU A 344 14.91 21.55 -3.62
CA GLU A 344 13.78 20.64 -3.78
C GLU A 344 14.22 19.22 -4.13
N ILE A 345 15.17 19.07 -5.06
CA ILE A 345 15.75 17.78 -5.47
C ILE A 345 16.54 17.16 -4.30
N ALA A 346 17.39 17.95 -3.63
CA ALA A 346 18.16 17.47 -2.49
C ALA A 346 17.26 16.95 -1.35
N ARG A 347 16.22 17.72 -1.00
CA ARG A 347 15.21 17.32 -0.01
C ARG A 347 14.46 16.07 -0.46
N LYS A 348 14.13 15.98 -1.74
CA LYS A 348 13.41 14.84 -2.31
C LYS A 348 14.20 13.55 -2.19
N PHE A 349 15.49 13.55 -2.57
CA PHE A 349 16.37 12.38 -2.42
C PHE A 349 16.48 11.90 -0.98
N LYS A 350 16.40 12.81 0.00
CA LYS A 350 16.51 12.46 1.43
C LYS A 350 15.20 12.08 2.11
N ARG A 351 14.08 12.64 1.67
CA ARG A 351 12.76 12.24 2.19
C ARG A 351 12.25 10.94 1.59
N THR A 352 12.61 10.65 0.35
CA THR A 352 12.18 9.48 -0.41
C THR A 352 13.38 8.56 -0.63
N ASN A 353 13.84 7.92 0.44
CA ASN A 353 15.08 7.13 0.48
C ASN A 353 15.11 5.94 -0.49
N ILE A 354 13.96 5.46 -0.98
CA ILE A 354 13.90 4.45 -2.05
C ILE A 354 14.63 4.93 -3.33
N LEU A 355 14.70 6.24 -3.59
CA LEU A 355 15.41 6.80 -4.75
C LEU A 355 16.92 6.59 -4.66
N GLU A 356 17.47 6.40 -3.46
CA GLU A 356 18.90 6.08 -3.29
C GLU A 356 19.26 4.73 -3.93
N LEU A 357 18.28 3.84 -4.15
CA LEU A 357 18.50 2.59 -4.87
C LEU A 357 19.00 2.80 -6.30
N LEU A 358 18.68 3.93 -6.94
CA LEU A 358 19.12 4.24 -8.31
C LEU A 358 20.65 4.40 -8.44
N ARG A 359 21.35 4.55 -7.31
CA ARG A 359 22.82 4.56 -7.20
C ARG A 359 23.39 3.36 -6.46
N CYS A 360 22.56 2.37 -6.13
CA CYS A 360 22.99 1.08 -5.60
C CYS A 360 23.13 0.08 -6.76
N ASN A 361 24.18 -0.74 -6.70
CA ASN A 361 24.39 -1.80 -7.68
C ASN A 361 23.24 -2.83 -7.60
N PRO A 362 22.60 -3.21 -8.71
CA PRO A 362 21.54 -4.23 -8.74
C PRO A 362 21.93 -5.54 -8.02
N SER A 363 23.19 -5.95 -8.11
CA SER A 363 23.71 -7.15 -7.43
C SER A 363 23.72 -7.03 -5.90
N ASP A 364 23.89 -5.82 -5.37
CA ASP A 364 23.85 -5.56 -3.93
C ASP A 364 22.40 -5.40 -3.45
N ILE A 365 21.54 -4.79 -4.27
CA ILE A 365 20.09 -4.75 -4.02
C ILE A 365 19.53 -6.18 -3.95
N ALA A 366 19.94 -7.07 -4.86
CA ALA A 366 19.50 -8.46 -4.88
C ALA A 366 19.74 -9.18 -3.54
N LYS A 367 20.86 -8.87 -2.87
CA LYS A 367 21.28 -9.45 -1.58
C LYS A 367 20.65 -8.77 -0.36
N THR A 368 20.08 -7.58 -0.53
CA THR A 368 19.50 -6.79 0.56
C THR A 368 18.32 -7.52 1.21
N SER A 369 18.21 -7.47 2.55
CA SER A 369 17.10 -8.10 3.29
C SER A 369 15.74 -7.49 2.89
N PRO A 370 14.65 -8.28 2.76
CA PRO A 370 13.33 -7.74 2.42
C PRO A 370 12.87 -6.66 3.41
N VAL A 371 13.16 -6.80 4.71
CA VAL A 371 12.81 -5.81 5.75
C VAL A 371 13.43 -4.44 5.45
N VAL A 372 14.64 -4.41 4.89
CA VAL A 372 15.28 -3.14 4.51
C VAL A 372 14.55 -2.50 3.33
N LEU A 373 14.11 -3.29 2.35
CA LEU A 373 13.40 -2.80 1.17
C LEU A 373 12.00 -2.27 1.51
N GLU A 374 11.29 -2.97 2.38
CA GLU A 374 9.94 -2.60 2.83
C GLU A 374 9.93 -1.33 3.68
N ASN A 375 11.01 -1.08 4.42
CA ASN A 375 11.19 0.16 5.18
C ASN A 375 11.60 1.36 4.31
N LEU A 376 11.79 1.17 2.99
CA LEU A 376 12.03 2.28 2.08
C LEU A 376 10.72 3.02 1.79
N ARG A 377 10.75 4.34 1.89
CA ARG A 377 9.60 5.21 1.68
C ARG A 377 9.34 5.37 0.19
N ASP A 378 8.25 4.78 -0.28
CA ASP A 378 7.74 4.86 -1.65
C ASP A 378 6.59 5.88 -1.81
N MET A 379 6.07 6.40 -0.70
CA MET A 379 5.06 7.46 -0.70
C MET A 379 5.61 8.77 -1.27
N GLY A 380 4.79 9.42 -2.10
CA GLY A 380 5.11 10.69 -2.72
C GLY A 380 6.04 10.61 -3.94
N LEU A 381 6.31 9.41 -4.47
CA LEU A 381 7.02 9.25 -5.74
C LEU A 381 6.23 9.83 -6.92
N SER A 382 6.91 10.58 -7.79
CA SER A 382 6.37 11.04 -9.08
C SER A 382 6.27 9.91 -10.11
N ALA A 383 5.59 10.13 -11.24
CA ALA A 383 5.54 9.12 -12.31
C ALA A 383 6.94 8.88 -12.87
N THR A 384 7.71 9.95 -13.12
CA THR A 384 9.10 9.92 -13.56
C THR A 384 9.99 9.12 -12.59
N GLU A 385 9.82 9.30 -11.29
CA GLU A 385 10.56 8.54 -10.27
C GLU A 385 10.22 7.05 -10.27
N ARG A 386 8.92 6.71 -10.38
CA ARG A 386 8.47 5.31 -10.47
C ARG A 386 8.98 4.63 -11.73
N ARG A 387 8.97 5.34 -12.86
CA ARG A 387 9.54 4.88 -14.14
C ARG A 387 11.03 4.51 -14.01
N ALA A 388 11.81 5.38 -13.35
CA ALA A 388 13.22 5.15 -13.12
C ALA A 388 13.49 3.95 -12.20
N LEU A 389 12.77 3.87 -11.07
CA LEU A 389 12.89 2.76 -10.12
C LEU A 389 12.55 1.42 -10.76
N HIS A 390 11.45 1.38 -11.52
CA HIS A 390 11.00 0.16 -12.20
C HIS A 390 12.08 -0.40 -13.13
N VAL A 391 12.64 0.43 -14.01
CA VAL A 391 13.70 -0.03 -14.93
C VAL A 391 14.95 -0.46 -14.17
N HIS A 392 15.35 0.29 -13.14
CA HIS A 392 16.54 -0.05 -12.35
C HIS A 392 16.39 -1.37 -11.58
N LEU A 393 15.18 -1.70 -11.13
CA LEU A 393 14.91 -2.89 -10.33
C LEU A 393 14.46 -4.10 -11.14
N ARG A 394 14.07 -3.95 -12.42
CA ARG A 394 13.51 -5.02 -13.25
C ARG A 394 14.36 -6.29 -13.25
N ASP A 395 15.63 -6.18 -13.58
CA ASP A 395 16.53 -7.35 -13.71
C ASP A 395 16.81 -7.98 -12.32
N THR A 396 16.79 -7.16 -11.27
CA THR A 396 16.88 -7.64 -9.88
C THR A 396 15.63 -8.44 -9.50
N ALA A 397 14.45 -7.97 -9.91
CA ALA A 397 13.18 -8.63 -9.67
C ALA A 397 13.07 -9.97 -10.42
N GLU A 398 13.63 -10.08 -11.62
CA GLU A 398 13.74 -11.35 -12.34
C GLU A 398 14.59 -12.36 -11.56
N THR A 399 15.67 -11.90 -10.93
CA THR A 399 16.49 -12.73 -10.04
C THR A 399 15.69 -13.22 -8.83
N TRP A 400 14.91 -12.37 -8.18
CA TRP A 400 14.04 -12.77 -7.07
C TRP A 400 12.93 -13.73 -7.51
N LYS A 401 12.36 -13.51 -8.69
CA LYS A 401 11.35 -14.38 -9.30
C LYS A 401 11.91 -15.78 -9.57
N ALA A 402 13.13 -15.88 -10.09
CA ALA A 402 13.80 -17.17 -10.30
C ALA A 402 14.15 -17.89 -8.98
N GLN A 403 14.29 -17.14 -7.88
CA GLN A 403 14.67 -17.64 -6.56
C GLN A 403 13.48 -17.88 -5.61
N GLN A 404 12.26 -18.02 -6.13
CA GLN A 404 11.04 -18.23 -5.34
C GLN A 404 11.05 -19.51 -4.47
N GLY A 405 12.07 -20.37 -4.59
CA GLY A 405 12.32 -21.44 -3.62
C GLY A 405 12.70 -20.94 -2.21
N SER A 406 13.02 -19.66 -2.04
CA SER A 406 13.29 -19.06 -0.72
C SER A 406 12.18 -18.08 -0.31
N ALA A 407 11.71 -18.19 0.94
CA ALA A 407 10.69 -17.28 1.49
C ALA A 407 11.12 -15.80 1.43
N LEU A 408 12.41 -15.54 1.60
CA LEU A 408 12.97 -14.19 1.50
C LEU A 408 12.87 -13.63 0.08
N ALA A 409 13.14 -14.43 -0.97
CA ALA A 409 13.02 -13.95 -2.35
C ALA A 409 11.55 -13.76 -2.77
N VAL A 410 10.64 -14.62 -2.30
CA VAL A 410 9.20 -14.46 -2.49
C VAL A 410 8.75 -13.10 -1.96
N ARG A 411 9.09 -12.78 -0.69
CA ARG A 411 8.75 -11.50 -0.06
C ARG A 411 9.32 -10.29 -0.81
N LYS A 412 10.58 -10.35 -1.27
CA LYS A 412 11.18 -9.28 -2.11
C LYS A 412 10.45 -9.12 -3.45
N TYR A 413 10.08 -10.22 -4.08
CA TYR A 413 9.37 -10.19 -5.36
C TYR A 413 7.94 -9.65 -5.20
N GLU A 414 7.25 -9.99 -4.11
CA GLU A 414 5.94 -9.43 -3.76
C GLU A 414 6.00 -7.92 -3.52
N TRP A 415 7.01 -7.45 -2.77
CA TRP A 415 7.29 -6.03 -2.61
C TRP A 415 7.47 -5.32 -3.96
N PHE A 416 8.29 -5.88 -4.86
CA PHE A 416 8.46 -5.33 -6.20
C PHE A 416 7.16 -5.36 -7.02
N ARG A 417 6.36 -6.44 -6.92
CA ARG A 417 5.07 -6.55 -7.62
C ARG A 417 4.10 -5.46 -7.17
N ALA A 418 4.04 -5.17 -5.87
CA ALA A 418 3.25 -4.06 -5.33
C ALA A 418 3.74 -2.70 -5.86
N LEU A 419 5.06 -2.48 -5.89
CA LEU A 419 5.65 -1.28 -6.48
C LEU A 419 5.32 -1.13 -7.97
N LYS A 420 5.41 -2.22 -8.76
CA LYS A 420 5.04 -2.25 -10.18
C LYS A 420 3.54 -1.99 -10.39
N ALA A 421 2.68 -2.54 -9.55
CA ALA A 421 1.24 -2.32 -9.64
C ALA A 421 0.86 -0.85 -9.39
N THR A 422 1.42 -0.23 -8.35
CA THR A 422 1.22 1.20 -8.09
C THR A 422 1.79 2.07 -9.20
N PHE A 423 2.94 1.69 -9.76
CA PHE A 423 3.53 2.34 -10.92
C PHE A 423 2.60 2.31 -12.14
N LYS A 424 2.09 1.13 -12.53
CA LYS A 424 1.13 0.98 -13.63
C LYS A 424 -0.11 1.86 -13.44
N SER A 425 -0.68 1.85 -12.23
CA SER A 425 -1.84 2.67 -11.90
C SER A 425 -1.58 4.17 -12.09
N VAL A 426 -0.44 4.67 -11.60
CA VAL A 426 -0.05 6.08 -11.74
C VAL A 426 0.20 6.45 -13.21
N VAL A 427 0.88 5.61 -13.98
CA VAL A 427 1.10 5.83 -15.42
C VAL A 427 -0.21 5.86 -16.17
N ASN A 428 -1.12 4.90 -15.94
CA ASN A 428 -2.42 4.89 -16.60
C ASN A 428 -3.24 6.14 -16.26
N SER A 429 -3.21 6.60 -15.01
CA SER A 429 -3.86 7.85 -14.61
C SER A 429 -3.23 9.08 -15.29
N TYR A 430 -1.91 9.11 -15.40
CA TYR A 430 -1.19 10.17 -16.11
C TYR A 430 -1.54 10.18 -17.60
N ASP A 431 -1.49 9.03 -18.26
CA ASP A 431 -1.74 8.89 -19.70
C ASP A 431 -3.19 9.22 -20.02
N THR A 432 -4.15 8.72 -19.24
CA THR A 432 -5.58 9.08 -19.37
C THR A 432 -5.79 10.60 -19.21
N HIS A 433 -5.07 11.23 -18.28
CA HIS A 433 -5.15 12.67 -18.07
C HIS A 433 -4.58 13.46 -19.24
N VAL A 434 -3.49 12.98 -19.83
CA VAL A 434 -2.90 13.56 -21.05
C VAL A 434 -3.80 13.37 -22.26
N GLU A 435 -4.49 12.23 -22.39
CA GLU A 435 -5.46 12.00 -23.47
C GLU A 435 -6.68 12.93 -23.34
N GLN A 436 -7.17 13.16 -22.13
CA GLN A 436 -8.34 14.00 -21.88
C GLN A 436 -8.07 15.50 -22.02
N TYR A 437 -6.91 15.96 -21.54
CA TYR A 437 -6.62 17.39 -21.40
C TYR A 437 -5.38 17.84 -22.16
N GLY A 438 -4.71 16.97 -22.91
CA GLY A 438 -3.52 17.30 -23.68
C GLY A 438 -2.20 17.23 -22.90
N PRO A 439 -1.06 17.26 -23.62
CA PRO A 439 0.28 17.08 -23.06
C PRO A 439 0.76 18.32 -22.30
N ILE A 440 1.88 18.19 -21.58
CA ILE A 440 2.37 19.19 -20.63
C ILE A 440 2.65 20.60 -21.19
N GLY A 441 2.97 20.72 -22.48
CA GLY A 441 3.19 22.01 -23.15
C GLY A 441 1.91 22.72 -23.57
N ASP A 442 0.86 21.95 -23.88
CA ASP A 442 -0.41 22.43 -24.42
C ASP A 442 -1.58 22.15 -23.46
N HIS A 443 -1.29 21.97 -22.17
CA HIS A 443 -2.28 21.58 -21.18
C HIS A 443 -3.14 22.78 -20.75
N PRO A 444 -4.42 22.89 -21.18
CA PRO A 444 -5.28 23.98 -20.78
C PRO A 444 -5.71 23.74 -19.33
N TYR A 445 -5.53 24.74 -18.46
CA TYR A 445 -6.07 24.71 -17.10
C TYR A 445 -7.40 25.44 -17.07
N ALA A 446 -8.36 24.88 -16.33
CA ALA A 446 -9.61 25.56 -16.06
C ALA A 446 -9.33 26.92 -15.42
N SER A 447 -9.82 27.98 -16.05
CA SER A 447 -9.68 29.35 -15.57
C SER A 447 -10.95 29.77 -14.85
N ARG A 448 -10.88 30.84 -14.05
CA ARG A 448 -12.07 31.38 -13.38
C ARG A 448 -13.15 31.82 -14.37
N ASP A 449 -12.75 32.27 -15.56
CA ASP A 449 -13.66 32.81 -16.58
C ASP A 449 -14.24 31.71 -17.47
N ALA A 450 -13.63 30.51 -17.49
CA ALA A 450 -14.10 29.34 -18.21
C ALA A 450 -13.80 28.06 -17.39
N PRO A 451 -14.59 27.76 -16.35
CA PRO A 451 -14.36 26.61 -15.47
C PRO A 451 -14.58 25.26 -16.17
N ASP A 452 -15.40 25.25 -17.24
CA ASP A 452 -15.74 24.05 -18.00
C ASP A 452 -14.72 23.71 -19.11
N VAL A 453 -13.72 24.59 -19.33
CA VAL A 453 -12.74 24.43 -20.41
C VAL A 453 -11.35 24.19 -19.81
N GLY A 454 -10.88 22.95 -19.92
CA GLY A 454 -9.55 22.52 -19.50
C GLY A 454 -9.54 21.66 -18.24
N CYS A 455 -8.33 21.40 -17.74
CA CYS A 455 -8.09 20.56 -16.58
C CYS A 455 -8.62 21.22 -15.29
N PRO A 456 -9.56 20.59 -14.57
CA PRO A 456 -10.12 21.15 -13.34
C PRO A 456 -9.18 21.03 -12.14
N MET A 457 -8.12 20.22 -12.24
CA MET A 457 -7.21 19.94 -11.13
C MET A 457 -6.19 21.07 -10.95
N LEU A 458 -6.06 21.57 -9.71
CA LEU A 458 -5.16 22.67 -9.38
C LEU A 458 -3.87 22.20 -8.70
N GLY A 459 -2.76 22.84 -9.05
CA GLY A 459 -1.46 22.60 -8.42
C GLY A 459 -1.03 21.12 -8.51
N LYS A 460 -0.71 20.53 -7.36
CA LYS A 460 -0.22 19.14 -7.24
C LYS A 460 -1.32 18.08 -7.36
N GLN A 461 -2.59 18.47 -7.49
CA GLN A 461 -3.66 17.51 -7.78
C GLN A 461 -3.60 17.07 -9.25
N CYS A 462 -3.08 17.93 -10.15
CA CYS A 462 -2.88 17.59 -11.54
C CYS A 462 -1.67 16.64 -11.70
N PRO A 463 -1.84 15.44 -12.30
CA PRO A 463 -0.74 14.48 -12.48
C PRO A 463 0.49 15.06 -13.18
N LEU A 464 0.29 15.94 -14.18
CA LEU A 464 1.38 16.58 -14.92
C LEU A 464 2.22 17.52 -14.05
N LYS A 465 1.56 18.37 -13.24
CA LYS A 465 2.24 19.30 -12.33
C LYS A 465 2.88 18.57 -11.15
N ALA A 466 2.22 17.52 -10.66
CA ALA A 466 2.79 16.65 -9.63
C ALA A 466 4.07 15.99 -10.13
N ASP A 467 4.09 15.53 -11.39
CA ASP A 467 5.27 14.90 -11.99
C ASP A 467 6.44 15.86 -12.20
N GLN A 468 6.15 17.14 -12.49
CA GLN A 468 7.16 18.20 -12.59
C GLN A 468 7.77 18.63 -11.25
N THR A 469 7.34 18.10 -10.11
CA THR A 469 7.80 18.56 -8.79
C THR A 469 8.49 17.42 -8.01
N PRO A 470 9.84 17.33 -7.99
CA PRO A 470 10.79 18.26 -8.59
C PRO A 470 11.03 18.03 -10.09
N ALA A 471 11.47 19.06 -10.79
CA ALA A 471 11.81 18.96 -12.20
C ALA A 471 13.22 18.35 -12.35
N TYR A 472 13.31 17.22 -13.05
CA TYR A 472 14.58 16.55 -13.38
C TYR A 472 15.13 17.00 -14.76
N ASP A 473 14.86 18.24 -15.14
CA ASP A 473 15.26 18.86 -16.40
C ASP A 473 16.66 19.49 -16.35
N VAL A 474 17.19 19.72 -15.15
CA VAL A 474 18.53 20.28 -14.96
C VAL A 474 19.61 19.21 -15.13
N ASP A 475 20.52 19.41 -16.08
CA ASP A 475 21.72 18.59 -16.18
C ASP A 475 22.80 19.09 -15.21
N LEU A 476 23.13 18.28 -14.20
CA LEU A 476 24.20 18.56 -13.23
C LEU A 476 25.52 17.87 -13.60
N GLY A 477 25.56 17.09 -14.68
CA GLY A 477 26.78 16.43 -15.17
C GLY A 477 27.17 15.15 -14.43
N TRP A 478 26.31 14.61 -13.56
CA TRP A 478 26.52 13.30 -12.96
C TRP A 478 26.33 12.18 -14.00
N PRO A 479 27.01 11.02 -13.85
CA PRO A 479 26.94 9.95 -14.84
C PRO A 479 25.52 9.39 -14.97
N ASP A 480 25.01 9.31 -16.20
CA ASP A 480 23.72 8.69 -16.52
C ASP A 480 23.81 7.16 -16.67
N SER A 481 25.01 6.65 -16.90
CA SER A 481 25.34 5.24 -16.98
C SER A 481 25.32 4.53 -15.62
N ASP A 482 25.55 3.22 -15.64
CA ASP A 482 25.58 2.33 -14.48
C ASP A 482 26.85 2.52 -13.64
N VAL A 483 26.95 3.69 -13.01
CA VAL A 483 27.95 4.02 -12.00
C VAL A 483 27.26 4.04 -10.64
N TYR A 484 27.72 3.16 -9.76
CA TYR A 484 27.11 2.89 -8.46
C TYR A 484 28.08 3.17 -7.32
N VAL A 485 27.54 3.37 -6.12
CA VAL A 485 28.33 3.44 -4.89
C VAL A 485 29.05 2.12 -4.68
N THR A 486 30.38 2.16 -4.58
CA THR A 486 31.18 1.02 -4.15
C THR A 486 31.03 0.86 -2.65
N SER A 487 30.19 -0.09 -2.22
CA SER A 487 30.14 -0.47 -0.80
C SER A 487 31.32 -1.37 -0.48
N SER A 488 32.38 -0.82 0.11
CA SER A 488 33.44 -1.65 0.69
C SER A 488 32.91 -2.23 2.00
N VAL A 489 32.27 -3.40 1.93
CA VAL A 489 31.99 -4.18 3.14
C VAL A 489 33.32 -4.73 3.62
N VAL A 490 34.01 -3.96 4.45
CA VAL A 490 35.14 -4.47 5.24
C VAL A 490 34.52 -5.54 6.12
N LYS A 491 34.75 -6.81 5.80
CA LYS A 491 34.42 -7.91 6.70
C LYS A 491 35.22 -7.66 7.97
N GLY A 492 34.57 -7.08 8.98
CA GLY A 492 35.16 -6.96 10.30
C GLY A 492 35.55 -8.37 10.72
N SER A 493 36.85 -8.64 10.78
CA SER A 493 37.32 -9.87 11.41
C SER A 493 36.78 -9.85 12.83
N PRO A 494 36.00 -10.85 13.27
CA PRO A 494 35.47 -10.87 14.64
C PRO A 494 36.59 -10.84 15.68
N TYR A 495 37.81 -11.20 15.30
CA TYR A 495 39.01 -11.12 16.14
C TYR A 495 39.62 -9.71 16.25
N ASP A 496 39.38 -8.81 15.28
CA ASP A 496 39.95 -7.46 15.30
C ASP A 496 39.02 -6.41 15.94
N ALA A 497 37.70 -6.59 15.89
CA ALA A 497 36.76 -5.63 16.49
C ALA A 497 36.99 -5.47 18.01
N GLY A 498 37.22 -6.58 18.72
CA GLY A 498 37.57 -6.56 20.14
C GLY A 498 38.96 -5.96 20.40
N ALA A 499 39.94 -6.23 19.54
CA ALA A 499 41.29 -5.70 19.67
C ALA A 499 41.35 -4.18 19.42
N GLN A 500 40.62 -3.69 18.42
CA GLN A 500 40.50 -2.25 18.12
C GLN A 500 39.76 -1.51 19.22
N ALA A 501 38.64 -2.05 19.73
CA ALA A 501 37.93 -1.45 20.86
C ALA A 501 38.83 -1.35 22.11
N MET A 502 39.60 -2.39 22.41
CA MET A 502 40.56 -2.36 23.54
C MET A 502 41.72 -1.40 23.29
N ALA A 503 42.15 -1.21 22.04
CA ALA A 503 43.18 -0.23 21.69
C ALA A 503 42.67 1.22 21.84
N GLU A 504 41.44 1.50 21.40
CA GLU A 504 40.80 2.81 21.57
C GLU A 504 40.57 3.15 23.04
N VAL A 505 40.09 2.19 23.85
CA VAL A 505 39.94 2.37 25.31
C VAL A 505 41.29 2.67 25.97
N ARG A 506 42.37 1.96 25.59
CA ARG A 506 43.72 2.24 26.11
C ARG A 506 44.21 3.63 25.71
N ALA A 507 43.94 4.07 24.47
CA ALA A 507 44.31 5.39 24.01
C ALA A 507 43.59 6.49 24.80
N LEU A 508 42.28 6.33 25.04
CA LEU A 508 41.48 7.25 25.87
C LEU A 508 42.00 7.33 27.31
N ILE A 509 42.36 6.19 27.92
CA ILE A 509 42.95 6.17 29.26
C ILE A 509 44.28 6.93 29.29
N GLN A 510 45.14 6.75 28.29
CA GLN A 510 46.41 7.48 28.20
C GLN A 510 46.21 8.98 27.98
N GLU A 511 45.19 9.37 27.23
CA GLU A 511 44.85 10.78 26.99
C GLU A 511 44.30 11.44 28.25
N MET A 512 43.43 10.75 29.00
CA MET A 512 42.97 11.20 30.32
C MET A 512 44.14 11.36 31.31
N GLN A 513 45.05 10.38 31.38
CA GLN A 513 46.22 10.46 32.25
C GLN A 513 47.14 11.63 31.87
N ARG A 514 47.29 11.93 30.57
CA ARG A 514 48.04 13.11 30.11
C ARG A 514 47.35 14.42 30.46
N ALA A 515 46.02 14.48 30.34
CA ALA A 515 45.25 15.66 30.70
C ALA A 515 45.34 15.95 32.21
N ASP A 516 45.23 14.91 33.05
CA ASP A 516 45.37 15.03 34.51
C ASP A 516 46.78 15.49 34.91
N ALA A 517 47.82 14.97 34.24
CA ALA A 517 49.21 15.37 34.48
C ALA A 517 49.54 16.81 34.05
N LEU A 518 48.73 17.42 33.19
CA LEU A 518 48.88 18.83 32.79
C LEU A 518 48.13 19.79 33.74
N GLN A 519 47.19 19.28 34.55
CA GLN A 519 46.44 20.07 35.53
C GLN A 519 47.07 20.09 36.93
N ALA A 520 47.96 19.13 37.22
CA ALA A 520 48.78 19.07 38.43
C ALA A 520 50.08 19.87 38.25
#